data_AF-A0A2M8GAB7-F1
#
_entry.id   AF-A0A2M8GAB7-F1
#
_cell.length_a   1.000
_cell.length_b   1.000
_cell.length_c   1.000
_cell.angle_alpha   90.00
_cell.angle_beta   90.00
_cell.angle_gamma   90.00
#
_symmetry.space_group_name_H-M   'P 1'
#
loop_
_entity.id
_entity.type
_entity.pdbx_description
1 polymer ?
#
loop_
_entity_poly.entity_id
_entity_poly.type
_entity_poly.pdbx_seq_one_letter_code
_entity_poly.pdbx_strand_id
1 'polypeptide(L)'
;MMESWDVLIYDTTLRDGTQGEQINFSAEEKLRIAQRLDEMGFHYVEGGWPGSNPKDMRFFELAKKMTFRHTRLTAFGSTRKPNIRPESCPNLKAILAADTDTVAIFGKAWDLHVNEILGISPEENLAMVHDSVEYLKSKGKEVIYDAEHFFDGYKNNPRYASSVIKTAFQAGADMVVLCDTNGGTLPQELTSILEEVISLIPPHRLGIHAHNDCSLAVANSLAAVSANIRMVQGTINGYGERCGNADLISIIGNLQLKMNTRCLPESSIRQLTNLSHYVSDVANILPLNVRPFVGRSAFAHKGGVHVSAISKNPVAYEHIKPELVGNKQRVLVSDLAGKSNIEYKARELGIDLGKDDTVSKRIVQEIKKM
;
A
#
# COMPACT_ATOMS: atom_id res chain seq x y z
N MET A 1 -20.08 9.86 -16.94
CA MET A 1 -18.66 10.28 -17.10
C MET A 1 -17.83 9.26 -16.36
N MET A 2 -16.83 8.64 -16.99
CA MET A 2 -15.87 7.80 -16.26
C MET A 2 -15.21 8.66 -15.19
N GLU A 3 -15.18 8.19 -13.95
CA GLU A 3 -14.48 8.88 -12.86
C GLU A 3 -13.00 8.98 -13.24
N SER A 4 -12.49 10.21 -13.36
CA SER A 4 -11.07 10.46 -13.58
C SER A 4 -10.37 10.46 -12.22
N TRP A 5 -9.57 9.44 -11.96
CA TRP A 5 -8.71 9.34 -10.78
C TRP A 5 -7.47 10.20 -10.96
N ASP A 6 -6.96 10.76 -9.86
CA ASP A 6 -5.72 11.55 -9.86
C ASP A 6 -4.52 10.60 -9.66
N VAL A 7 -4.68 9.57 -8.82
CA VAL A 7 -3.68 8.53 -8.51
C VAL A 7 -4.31 7.13 -8.59
N LEU A 8 -3.56 6.19 -9.13
CA LEU A 8 -3.88 4.76 -9.21
C LEU A 8 -3.27 4.02 -8.01
N ILE A 9 -4.15 3.47 -7.18
CA ILE A 9 -3.77 2.56 -6.09
C ILE A 9 -3.60 1.13 -6.62
N TYR A 10 -2.43 0.55 -6.35
CA TYR A 10 -2.07 -0.81 -6.68
C TYR A 10 -1.77 -1.59 -5.40
N ASP A 11 -2.61 -2.58 -5.06
CA ASP A 11 -2.43 -3.40 -3.86
C ASP A 11 -1.58 -4.64 -4.14
N THR A 12 -0.53 -4.84 -3.34
CA THR A 12 0.36 -6.01 -3.36
C THR A 12 0.15 -6.93 -2.16
N THR A 13 -0.95 -6.80 -1.40
CA THR A 13 -1.17 -7.55 -0.14
C THR A 13 -1.13 -9.07 -0.37
N LEU A 14 -1.62 -9.53 -1.53
CA LEU A 14 -1.72 -10.96 -1.86
C LEU A 14 -0.43 -11.53 -2.47
N ARG A 15 0.59 -10.69 -2.71
CA ARG A 15 1.94 -11.10 -3.16
C ARG A 15 2.98 -10.68 -2.14
N ASP A 16 3.35 -9.41 -2.13
CA ASP A 16 4.38 -8.86 -1.24
C ASP A 16 3.97 -9.00 0.23
N GLY A 17 2.71 -8.71 0.54
CA GLY A 17 2.17 -8.88 1.90
C GLY A 17 2.30 -10.31 2.44
N THR A 18 2.31 -11.33 1.58
CA THR A 18 2.48 -12.73 1.97
C THR A 18 3.92 -13.15 2.23
N GLN A 19 4.89 -12.27 1.96
CA GLN A 19 6.30 -12.49 2.29
C GLN A 19 6.61 -12.14 3.76
N GLY A 20 5.65 -11.56 4.49
CA GLY A 20 5.75 -11.40 5.94
C GLY A 20 5.64 -12.74 6.67
N GLU A 21 6.53 -12.98 7.64
CA GLU A 21 6.73 -14.31 8.27
C GLU A 21 5.45 -14.97 8.81
N GLN A 22 4.47 -14.18 9.25
CA GLN A 22 3.24 -14.68 9.90
C GLN A 22 2.03 -14.76 8.96
N ILE A 23 2.19 -14.37 7.69
CA ILE A 23 1.06 -14.20 6.77
C ILE A 23 1.06 -15.34 5.76
N ASN A 24 0.00 -16.14 5.78
CA ASN A 24 -0.19 -17.20 4.80
C ASN A 24 -1.67 -17.30 4.44
N PHE A 25 -1.98 -17.04 3.18
CA PHE A 25 -3.33 -17.19 2.65
C PHE A 25 -3.45 -18.47 1.81
N SER A 26 -4.60 -19.14 1.94
CA SER A 26 -5.14 -20.03 0.91
C SER A 26 -5.57 -19.24 -0.33
N ALA A 27 -5.78 -19.94 -1.45
CA ALA A 27 -6.25 -19.30 -2.68
C ALA A 27 -7.65 -18.67 -2.49
N GLU A 28 -8.51 -19.31 -1.69
CA GLU A 28 -9.84 -18.85 -1.35
C GLU A 28 -9.81 -17.60 -0.45
N GLU A 29 -8.89 -17.52 0.51
CA GLU A 29 -8.69 -16.31 1.33
C GLU A 29 -8.16 -15.14 0.49
N LYS A 30 -7.21 -15.40 -0.42
CA LYS A 30 -6.76 -14.41 -1.40
C LYS A 30 -7.95 -13.87 -2.22
N LEU A 31 -8.83 -14.76 -2.67
CA LEU A 31 -10.01 -14.40 -3.45
C LEU A 31 -10.98 -13.51 -2.67
N ARG A 32 -11.23 -13.85 -1.40
CA ARG A 32 -12.05 -13.05 -0.50
C ARG A 32 -11.50 -11.62 -0.32
N ILE A 33 -10.20 -11.48 -0.14
CA ILE A 33 -9.55 -10.16 -0.04
C ILE A 33 -9.62 -9.43 -1.38
N ALA A 34 -9.32 -10.08 -2.51
CA ALA A 34 -9.37 -9.46 -3.83
C ALA A 34 -10.78 -8.93 -4.17
N GLN A 35 -11.84 -9.66 -3.83
CA GLN A 35 -13.22 -9.18 -3.96
C GLN A 35 -13.49 -7.97 -3.07
N ARG A 36 -13.02 -8.00 -1.81
CA ARG A 36 -13.20 -6.88 -0.90
C ARG A 36 -12.50 -5.61 -1.40
N LEU A 37 -11.35 -5.75 -2.04
CA LEU A 37 -10.62 -4.64 -2.66
C LEU A 37 -11.36 -4.12 -3.92
N ASP A 38 -11.93 -5.01 -4.73
CA ASP A 38 -12.80 -4.63 -5.87
C ASP A 38 -14.04 -3.85 -5.43
N GLU A 39 -14.74 -4.32 -4.39
CA GLU A 39 -15.88 -3.61 -3.80
C GLU A 39 -15.52 -2.20 -3.32
N MET A 40 -14.26 -2.00 -2.93
CA MET A 40 -13.75 -0.70 -2.50
C MET A 40 -13.22 0.17 -3.63
N GLY A 41 -13.19 -0.35 -4.86
CA GLY A 41 -12.79 0.40 -6.04
C GLY A 41 -11.27 0.49 -6.24
N PHE A 42 -10.49 -0.44 -5.69
CA PHE A 42 -9.06 -0.51 -5.98
C PHE A 42 -8.83 -0.69 -7.48
N HIS A 43 -7.77 -0.09 -8.01
CA HIS A 43 -7.53 -0.12 -9.46
C HIS A 43 -6.80 -1.39 -9.87
N TYR A 44 -5.83 -1.83 -9.05
CA TYR A 44 -5.06 -3.04 -9.29
C TYR A 44 -4.93 -3.85 -8.00
N VAL A 45 -5.00 -5.18 -8.16
CA VAL A 45 -4.69 -6.15 -7.10
C VAL A 45 -3.75 -7.20 -7.69
N GLU A 46 -2.56 -7.28 -7.11
CA GLU A 46 -1.56 -8.27 -7.49
C GLU A 46 -1.82 -9.60 -6.79
N GLY A 47 -2.23 -10.61 -7.56
CA GLY A 47 -2.72 -11.88 -7.03
C GLY A 47 -1.65 -12.85 -6.54
N GLY A 48 -0.38 -12.60 -6.86
CA GLY A 48 0.74 -13.49 -6.55
C GLY A 48 1.64 -13.78 -7.75
N TRP A 49 2.58 -14.72 -7.55
CA TRP A 49 3.55 -15.14 -8.54
C TRP A 49 3.23 -16.55 -9.07
N PRO A 50 2.43 -16.67 -10.16
CA PRO A 50 1.97 -17.95 -10.70
C PRO A 50 3.08 -18.95 -11.05
N GLY A 51 4.22 -18.45 -11.54
CA GLY A 51 5.38 -19.28 -11.89
C GLY A 51 6.21 -19.77 -10.70
N SER A 52 5.99 -19.23 -9.50
CA SER A 52 6.74 -19.58 -8.28
C SER A 52 5.90 -20.43 -7.33
N ASN A 53 4.60 -20.15 -7.20
CA ASN A 53 3.75 -20.76 -6.20
C ASN A 53 2.46 -21.36 -6.81
N PRO A 54 2.24 -22.69 -6.72
CA PRO A 54 1.02 -23.32 -7.21
C PRO A 54 -0.28 -22.77 -6.59
N LYS A 55 -0.21 -22.27 -5.35
CA LYS A 55 -1.37 -21.62 -4.70
C LYS A 55 -1.78 -20.34 -5.42
N ASP A 56 -0.81 -19.61 -5.98
CA ASP A 56 -1.07 -18.36 -6.70
C ASP A 56 -1.68 -18.68 -8.07
N MET A 57 -1.22 -19.74 -8.74
CA MET A 57 -1.89 -20.22 -9.95
C MET A 57 -3.35 -20.61 -9.68
N ARG A 58 -3.60 -21.35 -8.60
CA ARG A 58 -4.97 -21.70 -8.18
C ARG A 58 -5.82 -20.47 -7.89
N PHE A 59 -5.26 -19.40 -7.29
CA PHE A 59 -5.98 -18.13 -7.10
C PHE A 59 -6.46 -17.57 -8.45
N PHE A 60 -5.59 -17.49 -9.47
CA PHE A 60 -5.98 -17.00 -10.79
C PHE A 60 -7.02 -17.91 -11.47
N GLU A 61 -6.88 -19.23 -11.36
CA GLU A 61 -7.88 -20.19 -11.88
C GLU A 61 -9.26 -20.01 -11.25
N LEU A 62 -9.32 -19.73 -9.94
CA LEU A 62 -10.57 -19.45 -9.23
C LEU A 62 -11.13 -18.07 -9.62
N ALA A 63 -10.26 -17.06 -9.74
CA ALA A 63 -10.64 -15.70 -10.07
C ALA A 63 -11.30 -15.57 -11.45
N LYS A 64 -10.97 -16.43 -12.42
CA LYS A 64 -11.63 -16.51 -13.74
C LYS A 64 -13.14 -16.74 -13.66
N LYS A 65 -13.63 -17.33 -12.56
CA LYS A 65 -15.06 -17.62 -12.34
C LYS A 65 -15.80 -16.44 -11.74
N MET A 66 -15.14 -15.30 -11.57
CA MET A 66 -15.64 -14.13 -10.86
C MET A 66 -15.59 -12.91 -11.74
N THR A 67 -16.37 -11.90 -11.37
CA THR A 67 -16.38 -10.61 -12.07
C THR A 67 -15.82 -9.54 -11.15
N PHE A 68 -14.74 -8.93 -11.57
CA PHE A 68 -14.15 -7.75 -10.95
C PHE A 68 -14.62 -6.52 -11.73
N ARG A 69 -15.25 -5.56 -11.04
CA ARG A 69 -15.88 -4.39 -11.69
C ARG A 69 -14.95 -3.19 -11.81
N HIS A 70 -14.07 -3.04 -10.83
CA HIS A 70 -13.19 -1.88 -10.66
C HIS A 70 -11.72 -2.28 -10.74
N THR A 71 -11.40 -3.45 -10.21
CA THR A 71 -10.05 -3.97 -10.07
C THR A 71 -9.60 -4.70 -11.32
N ARG A 72 -8.36 -4.40 -11.70
CA ARG A 72 -7.59 -5.20 -12.65
C ARG A 72 -6.72 -6.17 -11.85
N LEU A 73 -7.00 -7.45 -11.97
CA LEU A 73 -6.11 -8.46 -11.40
C LEU A 73 -4.79 -8.50 -12.17
N THR A 74 -3.70 -8.55 -11.44
CA THR A 74 -2.35 -8.55 -11.99
C THR A 74 -1.58 -9.78 -11.56
N ALA A 75 -1.00 -10.49 -12.54
CA ALA A 75 -0.07 -11.59 -12.30
C ALA A 75 1.37 -11.06 -12.24
N PHE A 76 2.11 -11.42 -11.19
CA PHE A 76 3.48 -10.98 -10.97
C PHE A 76 4.51 -12.02 -11.46
N GLY A 77 5.67 -11.56 -11.89
CA GLY A 77 6.85 -12.42 -12.00
C GLY A 77 8.10 -11.65 -12.42
N SER A 78 9.10 -12.35 -12.94
CA SER A 78 10.35 -11.73 -13.38
C SER A 78 10.40 -11.53 -14.90
N THR A 79 11.33 -10.71 -15.35
CA THR A 79 11.85 -10.75 -16.73
C THR A 79 12.30 -12.17 -17.14
N ARG A 80 12.49 -12.37 -18.45
CA ARG A 80 13.09 -13.59 -19.02
C ARG A 80 14.44 -13.86 -18.35
N LYS A 81 14.81 -15.14 -18.27
CA LYS A 81 16.16 -15.51 -17.80
C LYS A 81 17.23 -15.07 -18.81
N PRO A 82 18.49 -14.95 -18.38
CA PRO A 82 19.59 -14.66 -19.31
C PRO A 82 19.71 -15.72 -20.41
N ASN A 83 20.12 -15.30 -21.60
CA ASN A 83 20.44 -16.17 -22.74
C ASN A 83 19.29 -17.08 -23.23
N ILE A 84 18.04 -16.80 -22.84
CA ILE A 84 16.86 -17.50 -23.36
C ILE A 84 15.91 -16.50 -24.01
N ARG A 85 15.18 -16.95 -25.03
CA ARG A 85 14.13 -16.15 -25.66
C ARG A 85 12.90 -16.01 -24.74
N PRO A 86 12.18 -14.89 -24.79
CA PRO A 86 11.02 -14.66 -23.92
C PRO A 86 9.90 -15.70 -24.12
N GLU A 87 9.68 -16.18 -25.35
CA GLU A 87 8.68 -17.22 -25.67
C GLU A 87 8.99 -18.56 -24.98
N SER A 88 10.26 -18.82 -24.68
CA SER A 88 10.72 -20.04 -24.03
C SER A 88 10.82 -19.91 -22.51
N CYS A 89 10.65 -18.71 -21.96
CA CYS A 89 10.80 -18.48 -20.53
C CYS A 89 9.63 -19.08 -19.73
N PRO A 90 9.89 -20.01 -18.79
CA PRO A 90 8.83 -20.57 -17.96
C PRO A 90 8.07 -19.52 -17.14
N ASN A 91 8.77 -18.49 -16.64
CA ASN A 91 8.15 -17.42 -15.84
C ASN A 91 7.16 -16.63 -16.69
N LEU A 92 7.54 -16.17 -17.88
CA LEU A 92 6.65 -15.42 -18.77
C LEU A 92 5.47 -16.28 -19.26
N LYS A 93 5.68 -17.58 -19.51
CA LYS A 93 4.59 -18.53 -19.82
C LYS A 93 3.60 -18.65 -18.66
N ALA A 94 4.09 -18.76 -17.43
CA ALA A 94 3.25 -18.89 -16.25
C ALA A 94 2.43 -17.62 -15.98
N ILE A 95 3.02 -16.44 -16.17
CA ILE A 95 2.30 -15.15 -16.10
C ILE A 95 1.18 -15.11 -17.15
N LEU A 96 1.45 -15.52 -18.40
CA LEU A 96 0.42 -15.56 -19.43
C LEU A 96 -0.68 -16.60 -19.14
N ALA A 97 -0.34 -17.74 -18.52
CA ALA A 97 -1.30 -18.78 -18.15
C ALA A 97 -2.28 -18.33 -17.05
N ALA A 98 -1.87 -17.38 -16.20
CA ALA A 98 -2.76 -16.74 -15.24
C ALA A 98 -3.91 -15.97 -15.93
N ASP A 99 -3.74 -15.60 -17.20
CA ASP A 99 -4.80 -15.11 -18.10
C ASP A 99 -5.48 -13.85 -17.56
N THR A 100 -4.65 -12.96 -17.00
CA THR A 100 -5.05 -11.60 -16.61
C THR A 100 -4.76 -10.63 -17.75
N ASP A 101 -5.54 -9.56 -17.87
CA ASP A 101 -5.27 -8.49 -18.86
C ASP A 101 -4.03 -7.66 -18.49
N THR A 102 -3.70 -7.62 -17.20
CA THR A 102 -2.57 -6.87 -16.65
C THR A 102 -1.55 -7.81 -16.06
N VAL A 103 -0.26 -7.53 -16.28
CA VAL A 103 0.86 -8.28 -15.74
C VAL A 103 1.88 -7.31 -15.15
N ALA A 104 2.51 -7.71 -14.05
CA ALA A 104 3.62 -6.99 -13.45
C ALA A 104 4.88 -7.85 -13.55
N ILE A 105 5.98 -7.27 -14.02
CA ILE A 105 7.28 -7.93 -14.03
C ILE A 105 8.34 -7.06 -13.39
N PHE A 106 9.21 -7.65 -12.58
CA PHE A 106 10.37 -6.96 -12.05
C PHE A 106 11.63 -7.25 -12.85
N GLY A 107 12.55 -6.29 -12.87
CA GLY A 107 13.92 -6.43 -13.36
C GLY A 107 14.89 -5.60 -12.54
N LYS A 108 16.17 -6.01 -12.50
CA LYS A 108 17.19 -5.38 -11.66
C LYS A 108 17.58 -4.01 -12.23
N ALA A 109 17.47 -2.97 -11.41
CA ALA A 109 17.85 -1.60 -11.74
C ALA A 109 19.16 -1.13 -11.06
N TRP A 110 19.84 -2.04 -10.35
CA TRP A 110 21.16 -1.81 -9.74
C TRP A 110 22.20 -2.73 -10.37
N ASP A 111 23.29 -2.17 -10.90
CA ASP A 111 24.39 -2.89 -11.51
C ASP A 111 25.07 -3.90 -10.57
N LEU A 112 25.10 -3.65 -9.26
CA LEU A 112 25.52 -4.66 -8.26
C LEU A 112 24.73 -5.96 -8.41
N HIS A 113 23.41 -5.89 -8.52
CA HIS A 113 22.59 -7.09 -8.69
C HIS A 113 22.81 -7.77 -10.04
N VAL A 114 23.13 -7.00 -11.07
CA VAL A 114 23.34 -7.52 -12.41
C VAL A 114 24.69 -8.24 -12.49
N ASN A 115 25.74 -7.63 -11.97
CA ASN A 115 27.10 -8.16 -12.03
C ASN A 115 27.34 -9.27 -10.99
N GLU A 116 26.89 -9.09 -9.75
CA GLU A 116 27.27 -9.97 -8.64
C GLU A 116 26.21 -11.02 -8.30
N ILE A 117 24.92 -10.72 -8.49
CA ILE A 117 23.82 -11.64 -8.13
C ILE A 117 23.35 -12.45 -9.33
N LEU A 118 23.17 -11.81 -10.50
CA LEU A 118 22.79 -12.50 -11.73
C LEU A 118 24.00 -13.02 -12.50
N GLY A 119 25.17 -12.39 -12.36
CA GLY A 119 26.39 -12.79 -13.08
C GLY A 119 26.34 -12.55 -14.58
N ILE A 120 25.67 -11.47 -15.02
CA ILE A 120 25.46 -11.14 -16.43
C ILE A 120 25.96 -9.73 -16.75
N SER A 121 26.09 -9.41 -18.03
CA SER A 121 26.47 -8.05 -18.43
C SER A 121 25.28 -7.07 -18.32
N PRO A 122 25.56 -5.77 -18.13
CA PRO A 122 24.55 -4.71 -18.23
C PRO A 122 23.70 -4.78 -19.50
N GLU A 123 24.31 -5.08 -20.64
CA GLU A 123 23.64 -5.18 -21.94
C GLU A 123 22.64 -6.34 -21.96
N GLU A 124 23.00 -7.51 -21.41
CA GLU A 124 22.08 -8.64 -21.32
C GLU A 124 20.91 -8.33 -20.38
N ASN A 125 21.13 -7.61 -19.27
CA ASN A 125 20.03 -7.18 -18.40
C ASN A 125 19.07 -6.22 -19.13
N LEU A 126 19.60 -5.24 -19.88
CA LEU A 126 18.76 -4.35 -20.70
C LEU A 126 17.98 -5.14 -21.77
N ALA A 127 18.62 -6.11 -22.44
CA ALA A 127 17.94 -6.99 -23.38
C ALA A 127 16.84 -7.84 -22.71
N MET A 128 17.10 -8.39 -21.52
CA MET A 128 16.10 -9.11 -20.74
C MET A 128 14.88 -8.23 -20.42
N VAL A 129 15.11 -6.98 -20.03
CA VAL A 129 14.02 -6.01 -19.76
C VAL A 129 13.23 -5.74 -21.03
N HIS A 130 13.92 -5.33 -22.11
CA HIS A 130 13.29 -5.01 -23.39
C HIS A 130 12.44 -6.17 -23.92
N ASP A 131 13.06 -7.35 -24.08
CA ASP A 131 12.43 -8.51 -24.71
C ASP A 131 11.23 -9.02 -23.90
N SER A 132 11.28 -8.92 -22.57
CA SER A 132 10.18 -9.36 -21.70
C SER A 132 8.98 -8.44 -21.83
N VAL A 133 9.22 -7.12 -21.78
CA VAL A 133 8.16 -6.12 -21.93
C VAL A 133 7.54 -6.22 -23.32
N GLU A 134 8.37 -6.19 -24.38
CA GLU A 134 7.90 -6.28 -25.76
C GLU A 134 7.09 -7.56 -26.01
N TYR A 135 7.59 -8.70 -25.51
CA TYR A 135 6.88 -9.97 -25.65
C TYR A 135 5.51 -9.94 -24.97
N LEU A 136 5.40 -9.46 -23.73
CA LEU A 136 4.12 -9.38 -23.02
C LEU A 136 3.16 -8.39 -23.70
N LYS A 137 3.66 -7.25 -24.20
CA LYS A 137 2.89 -6.30 -25.00
C LYS A 137 2.40 -6.93 -26.31
N SER A 138 3.21 -7.76 -26.98
CA SER A 138 2.81 -8.50 -28.19
C SER A 138 1.68 -9.50 -27.94
N LYS A 139 1.47 -9.92 -26.68
CA LYS A 139 0.33 -10.76 -26.25
C LYS A 139 -0.89 -9.95 -25.81
N GLY A 140 -0.89 -8.64 -26.07
CA GLY A 140 -2.01 -7.74 -25.76
C GLY A 140 -2.16 -7.41 -24.29
N LYS A 141 -1.10 -7.60 -23.47
CA LYS A 141 -1.15 -7.32 -22.04
C LYS A 141 -0.88 -5.84 -21.75
N GLU A 142 -1.50 -5.33 -20.69
CA GLU A 142 -0.96 -4.18 -19.97
C GLU A 142 0.23 -4.63 -19.13
N VAL A 143 1.36 -3.93 -19.23
CA VAL A 143 2.61 -4.31 -18.57
C VAL A 143 3.04 -3.24 -17.59
N ILE A 144 3.14 -3.62 -16.32
CA ILE A 144 3.74 -2.82 -15.26
C ILE A 144 5.14 -3.37 -15.03
N TYR A 145 6.14 -2.49 -15.12
CA TYR A 145 7.54 -2.86 -14.91
C TYR A 145 8.05 -2.30 -13.59
N ASP A 146 8.41 -3.19 -12.67
CA ASP A 146 8.96 -2.84 -11.36
C ASP A 146 10.50 -2.81 -11.45
N ALA A 147 11.06 -1.61 -11.35
CA ALA A 147 12.51 -1.39 -11.35
C ALA A 147 13.07 -1.69 -9.95
N GLU A 148 13.38 -2.97 -9.70
CA GLU A 148 13.83 -3.47 -8.40
C GLU A 148 15.19 -2.85 -8.00
N HIS A 149 15.30 -2.41 -6.75
CA HIS A 149 16.44 -1.66 -6.19
C HIS A 149 16.77 -0.35 -6.93
N PHE A 150 15.78 0.29 -7.56
CA PHE A 150 16.02 1.50 -8.36
C PHE A 150 16.75 2.60 -7.59
N PHE A 151 16.32 2.96 -6.38
CA PHE A 151 16.90 4.10 -5.67
C PHE A 151 18.35 3.85 -5.24
N ASP A 152 18.68 2.66 -4.75
CA ASP A 152 20.07 2.29 -4.43
C ASP A 152 20.94 2.22 -5.68
N GLY A 153 20.39 1.64 -6.76
CA GLY A 153 21.03 1.62 -8.07
C GLY A 153 21.27 3.02 -8.63
N TYR A 154 20.33 3.95 -8.45
CA TYR A 154 20.46 5.33 -8.88
C TYR A 154 21.54 6.08 -8.10
N LYS A 155 21.55 5.95 -6.76
CA LYS A 155 22.57 6.57 -5.91
C LYS A 155 23.98 6.08 -6.26
N ASN A 156 24.11 4.83 -6.70
CA ASN A 156 25.39 4.24 -7.09
C ASN A 156 25.80 4.57 -8.53
N ASN A 157 24.89 4.37 -9.49
CA ASN A 157 25.12 4.54 -10.92
C ASN A 157 23.86 5.10 -11.62
N PRO A 158 23.64 6.44 -11.57
CA PRO A 158 22.46 7.07 -12.13
C PRO A 158 22.24 6.77 -13.62
N ARG A 159 23.34 6.66 -14.38
CA ARG A 159 23.28 6.40 -15.83
C ARG A 159 22.72 5.02 -16.13
N TYR A 160 23.16 4.01 -15.38
CA TYR A 160 22.69 2.64 -15.58
C TYR A 160 21.23 2.47 -15.12
N ALA A 161 20.89 2.91 -13.92
CA ALA A 161 19.52 2.87 -13.40
C ALA A 161 18.54 3.60 -14.35
N SER A 162 18.93 4.76 -14.88
CA SER A 162 18.18 5.51 -15.90
C SER A 162 18.02 4.74 -17.21
N SER A 163 19.03 3.98 -17.62
CA SER A 163 18.99 3.18 -18.85
C SER A 163 18.00 2.01 -18.71
N VAL A 164 17.91 1.39 -17.54
CA VAL A 164 16.95 0.31 -17.25
C VAL A 164 15.51 0.81 -17.37
N ILE A 165 15.16 1.91 -16.69
CA ILE A 165 13.79 2.44 -16.73
C ILE A 165 13.41 2.95 -18.13
N LYS A 166 14.34 3.57 -18.87
CA LYS A 166 14.13 3.99 -20.26
C LYS A 166 13.87 2.80 -21.17
N THR A 167 14.63 1.72 -20.99
CA THR A 167 14.48 0.50 -21.78
C THR A 167 13.11 -0.12 -21.59
N ALA A 168 12.63 -0.24 -20.35
CA ALA A 168 11.29 -0.72 -20.06
C ALA A 168 10.20 0.18 -20.68
N PHE A 169 10.33 1.50 -20.52
CA PHE A 169 9.39 2.46 -21.08
C PHE A 169 9.33 2.41 -22.62
N GLN A 170 10.49 2.38 -23.28
CA GLN A 170 10.61 2.31 -24.74
C GLN A 170 10.12 1.00 -25.34
N ALA A 171 10.29 -0.11 -24.62
CA ALA A 171 9.73 -1.42 -24.99
C ALA A 171 8.19 -1.47 -24.86
N GLY A 172 7.57 -0.43 -24.29
CA GLY A 172 6.12 -0.26 -24.25
C GLY A 172 5.47 -0.54 -22.90
N ALA A 173 6.23 -0.58 -21.80
CA ALA A 173 5.66 -0.71 -20.46
C ALA A 173 4.64 0.40 -20.19
N ASP A 174 3.48 0.02 -19.66
CA ASP A 174 2.37 0.92 -19.35
C ASP A 174 2.63 1.78 -18.12
N MET A 175 3.31 1.21 -17.14
CA MET A 175 3.82 1.91 -15.98
C MET A 175 5.24 1.43 -15.69
N VAL A 176 6.12 2.34 -15.33
CA VAL A 176 7.44 2.03 -14.77
C VAL A 176 7.43 2.43 -13.30
N VAL A 177 7.56 1.46 -12.41
CA VAL A 177 7.48 1.63 -10.97
C VAL A 177 8.89 1.67 -10.40
N LEU A 178 9.19 2.73 -9.67
CA LEU A 178 10.49 2.93 -9.02
C LEU A 178 10.44 2.26 -7.64
N CYS A 179 11.30 1.27 -7.39
CA CYS A 179 11.26 0.49 -6.15
C CYS A 179 12.34 0.92 -5.16
N ASP A 180 11.93 1.39 -3.97
CA ASP A 180 12.80 1.56 -2.79
C ASP A 180 12.85 0.24 -2.02
N THR A 181 13.45 -0.78 -2.65
CA THR A 181 13.39 -2.18 -2.21
C THR A 181 13.98 -2.39 -0.82
N ASN A 182 15.05 -1.68 -0.47
CA ASN A 182 15.66 -1.74 0.86
C ASN A 182 14.99 -0.80 1.88
N GLY A 183 14.02 0.02 1.47
CA GLY A 183 13.27 0.91 2.35
C GLY A 183 14.10 1.96 3.09
N GLY A 184 15.26 2.32 2.53
CA GLY A 184 16.29 3.13 3.18
C GLY A 184 16.47 4.52 2.58
N THR A 185 15.70 4.90 1.57
CA THR A 185 15.86 6.19 0.89
C THR A 185 15.16 7.29 1.68
N LEU A 186 15.85 8.40 1.95
CA LEU A 186 15.22 9.55 2.63
C LEU A 186 14.28 10.32 1.67
N PRO A 187 13.18 10.93 2.15
CA PRO A 187 12.24 11.65 1.30
C PRO A 187 12.90 12.72 0.41
N GLN A 188 13.88 13.46 0.95
CA GLN A 188 14.59 14.51 0.21
C GLN A 188 15.47 13.92 -0.91
N GLU A 189 16.13 12.79 -0.65
CA GLU A 189 16.92 12.10 -1.67
C GLU A 189 16.00 11.56 -2.78
N LEU A 190 14.88 10.96 -2.38
CA LEU A 190 13.87 10.46 -3.30
C LEU A 190 13.35 11.60 -4.19
N THR A 191 12.96 12.75 -3.62
CA THR A 191 12.45 13.87 -4.43
C THR A 191 13.49 14.41 -5.40
N SER A 192 14.75 14.54 -4.98
CA SER A 192 15.84 14.99 -5.86
C SER A 192 16.06 14.01 -7.02
N ILE A 193 16.04 12.71 -6.75
CA ILE A 193 16.13 11.69 -7.80
C ILE A 193 14.92 11.77 -8.75
N LEU A 194 13.73 11.98 -8.22
CA LEU A 194 12.51 12.10 -9.03
C LEU A 194 12.55 13.29 -9.99
N GLU A 195 13.12 14.44 -9.61
CA GLU A 195 13.27 15.60 -10.49
C GLU A 195 14.04 15.26 -11.78
N GLU A 196 15.05 14.39 -11.68
CA GLU A 196 15.77 13.90 -12.85
C GLU A 196 14.95 12.85 -13.61
N VAL A 197 14.32 11.90 -12.91
CA VAL A 197 13.56 10.80 -13.53
C VAL A 197 12.34 11.28 -14.32
N ILE A 198 11.61 12.29 -13.85
CA ILE A 198 10.43 12.83 -14.55
C ILE A 198 10.78 13.51 -15.88
N SER A 199 12.05 13.87 -16.08
CA SER A 199 12.55 14.36 -17.38
C SER A 199 12.77 13.22 -18.39
N LEU A 200 12.89 11.98 -17.90
CA LEU A 200 13.16 10.79 -18.71
C LEU A 200 11.88 10.05 -19.08
N ILE A 201 10.92 9.98 -18.15
CA ILE A 201 9.64 9.29 -18.31
C ILE A 201 8.54 10.23 -17.81
N PRO A 202 7.44 10.42 -18.57
CA PRO A 202 6.34 11.26 -18.13
C PRO A 202 5.79 10.82 -16.77
N PRO A 203 5.53 11.74 -15.81
CA PRO A 203 5.04 11.38 -14.47
C PRO A 203 3.78 10.50 -14.46
N HIS A 204 2.91 10.67 -15.45
CA HIS A 204 1.68 9.88 -15.60
C HIS A 204 1.92 8.40 -15.99
N ARG A 205 3.16 8.04 -16.33
CA ARG A 205 3.62 6.67 -16.65
C ARG A 205 4.55 6.10 -15.57
N LEU A 206 4.69 6.80 -14.44
CA LEU A 206 5.52 6.38 -13.32
C LEU A 206 4.68 5.89 -12.14
N GLY A 207 5.25 4.95 -11.39
CA GLY A 207 4.76 4.52 -10.08
C GLY A 207 5.86 4.50 -9.01
N ILE A 208 5.46 4.32 -7.77
CA ILE A 208 6.36 4.13 -6.61
C ILE A 208 5.98 2.87 -5.85
N HIS A 209 6.98 2.08 -5.45
CA HIS A 209 6.86 0.98 -4.49
C HIS A 209 7.92 1.16 -3.41
N ALA A 210 7.51 1.38 -2.16
CA ALA A 210 8.45 1.69 -1.08
C ALA A 210 8.33 0.68 0.07
N HIS A 211 9.46 0.11 0.47
CA HIS A 211 9.57 -0.66 1.72
C HIS A 211 9.81 0.25 2.92
N ASN A 212 9.54 -0.26 4.12
CA ASN A 212 9.40 0.54 5.33
C ASN A 212 10.51 0.33 6.36
N ASP A 213 11.69 -0.15 5.95
CA ASP A 213 12.83 -0.44 6.82
C ASP A 213 13.28 0.78 7.66
N CYS A 214 13.22 2.00 7.12
CA CYS A 214 13.47 3.23 7.87
C CYS A 214 12.19 3.94 8.39
N SER A 215 11.01 3.30 8.32
CA SER A 215 9.71 3.91 8.63
C SER A 215 9.32 5.11 7.74
N LEU A 216 9.84 5.13 6.49
CA LEU A 216 9.66 6.24 5.55
C LEU A 216 8.75 5.90 4.36
N ALA A 217 8.24 4.67 4.25
CA ALA A 217 7.53 4.21 3.05
C ALA A 217 6.30 5.06 2.69
N VAL A 218 5.49 5.42 3.69
CA VAL A 218 4.32 6.30 3.49
C VAL A 218 4.76 7.70 3.08
N ALA A 219 5.76 8.27 3.74
CA ALA A 219 6.26 9.61 3.42
C ALA A 219 6.84 9.67 2.00
N ASN A 220 7.64 8.68 1.62
CA ASN A 220 8.22 8.51 0.29
C ASN A 220 7.14 8.36 -0.79
N SER A 221 6.10 7.57 -0.52
CA SER A 221 4.97 7.40 -1.45
C SER A 221 4.19 8.69 -1.66
N LEU A 222 3.93 9.47 -0.59
CA LEU A 222 3.24 10.77 -0.68
C LEU A 222 4.11 11.84 -1.36
N ALA A 223 5.42 11.82 -1.13
CA ALA A 223 6.38 12.70 -1.80
C ALA A 223 6.43 12.42 -3.31
N ALA A 224 6.45 11.14 -3.71
CA ALA A 224 6.34 10.72 -5.10
C ALA A 224 5.06 11.24 -5.77
N VAL A 225 3.90 11.10 -5.11
CA VAL A 225 2.64 11.63 -5.63
C VAL A 225 2.67 13.16 -5.75
N SER A 226 3.32 13.85 -4.81
CA SER A 226 3.49 15.30 -4.88
C SER A 226 4.34 15.74 -6.08
N ALA A 227 5.21 14.86 -6.58
CA ALA A 227 5.94 15.01 -7.84
C ALA A 227 5.12 14.56 -9.09
N ASN A 228 3.81 14.40 -8.95
CA ASN A 228 2.85 13.97 -9.99
C ASN A 228 3.02 12.52 -10.49
N ILE A 229 3.67 11.65 -9.72
CA ILE A 229 3.67 10.20 -9.99
C ILE A 229 2.24 9.66 -9.89
N ARG A 230 1.89 8.79 -10.85
CA ARG A 230 0.51 8.37 -11.09
C ARG A 230 0.10 7.11 -10.34
N MET A 231 1.02 6.22 -10.02
CA MET A 231 0.70 4.95 -9.34
C MET A 231 1.43 4.83 -8.01
N VAL A 232 0.74 4.30 -7.00
CA VAL A 232 1.33 3.94 -5.71
C VAL A 232 1.06 2.47 -5.45
N GLN A 233 2.14 1.70 -5.28
CA GLN A 233 2.09 0.32 -4.80
C GLN A 233 2.28 0.28 -3.28
N GLY A 234 1.60 -0.66 -2.65
CA GLY A 234 1.75 -0.93 -1.23
C GLY A 234 0.83 -2.06 -0.79
N THR A 235 0.71 -2.25 0.51
CA THR A 235 -0.17 -3.28 1.07
C THR A 235 -1.14 -2.71 2.08
N ILE A 236 -2.31 -3.32 2.20
CA ILE A 236 -3.19 -3.11 3.34
C ILE A 236 -2.42 -3.48 4.59
N ASN A 237 -2.45 -2.58 5.57
CA ASN A 237 -1.79 -2.74 6.86
C ASN A 237 -0.25 -2.75 6.79
N GLY A 238 0.35 -2.38 5.66
CA GLY A 238 1.82 -2.31 5.51
C GLY A 238 2.50 -3.67 5.68
N TYR A 239 1.78 -4.77 5.47
CA TYR A 239 2.35 -6.12 5.47
C TYR A 239 3.42 -6.30 4.38
N GLY A 240 4.39 -7.17 4.62
CA GLY A 240 5.46 -7.45 3.67
C GLY A 240 6.71 -8.04 4.32
N GLU A 241 7.78 -8.15 3.52
CA GLU A 241 9.10 -8.55 4.02
C GLU A 241 9.64 -7.58 5.08
N ARG A 242 10.41 -8.10 6.04
CA ARG A 242 11.15 -7.31 7.05
C ARG A 242 10.24 -6.35 7.83
N CYS A 243 10.38 -5.04 7.60
CA CYS A 243 9.58 -3.98 8.22
C CYS A 243 8.30 -3.65 7.44
N GLY A 244 8.02 -4.38 6.35
CA GLY A 244 6.83 -4.28 5.55
C GLY A 244 6.91 -3.28 4.40
N ASN A 245 5.77 -3.07 3.75
CA ASN A 245 5.58 -2.14 2.65
C ASN A 245 4.93 -0.84 3.11
N ALA A 246 4.80 0.12 2.19
CA ALA A 246 3.99 1.30 2.40
C ALA A 246 2.53 0.91 2.74
N ASP A 247 2.03 1.40 3.89
CA ASP A 247 0.68 1.10 4.35
C ASP A 247 -0.36 1.88 3.54
N LEU A 248 -1.08 1.16 2.68
CA LEU A 248 -2.11 1.76 1.82
C LEU A 248 -3.25 2.40 2.61
N ILE A 249 -3.54 1.95 3.83
CA ILE A 249 -4.54 2.61 4.68
C ILE A 249 -4.11 4.06 4.97
N SER A 250 -2.84 4.23 5.35
CA SER A 250 -2.28 5.55 5.66
C SER A 250 -2.12 6.40 4.40
N ILE A 251 -1.70 5.80 3.28
CA ILE A 251 -1.56 6.51 2.01
C ILE A 251 -2.92 7.03 1.53
N ILE A 252 -3.92 6.15 1.40
CA ILE A 252 -5.25 6.51 0.89
C ILE A 252 -5.89 7.58 1.79
N GLY A 253 -5.79 7.44 3.10
CA GLY A 253 -6.26 8.44 4.07
C GLY A 253 -5.63 9.81 3.86
N ASN A 254 -4.31 9.87 3.66
CA ASN A 254 -3.60 11.12 3.41
C ASN A 254 -3.93 11.71 2.02
N LEU A 255 -3.89 10.90 0.97
CA LEU A 255 -4.20 11.34 -0.39
C LEU A 255 -5.59 11.99 -0.45
N GLN A 256 -6.61 11.28 0.02
CA GLN A 256 -7.98 11.75 -0.11
C GLN A 256 -8.32 12.89 0.86
N LEU A 257 -7.93 12.78 2.14
CA LEU A 257 -8.41 13.69 3.19
C LEU A 257 -7.45 14.86 3.48
N LYS A 258 -6.20 14.80 3.02
CA LYS A 258 -5.17 15.82 3.30
C LYS A 258 -4.64 16.47 2.04
N MET A 259 -4.38 15.69 1.00
CA MET A 259 -3.85 16.20 -0.27
C MET A 259 -4.95 16.56 -1.27
N ASN A 260 -6.21 16.22 -0.97
CA ASN A 260 -7.35 16.36 -1.89
C ASN A 260 -7.12 15.65 -3.24
N THR A 261 -6.35 14.57 -3.22
CA THR A 261 -6.03 13.73 -4.38
C THR A 261 -7.01 12.57 -4.44
N ARG A 262 -7.81 12.49 -5.51
CA ARG A 262 -8.80 11.42 -5.67
C ARG A 262 -8.12 10.12 -6.05
N CYS A 263 -8.23 9.13 -5.16
CA CYS A 263 -7.61 7.82 -5.35
C CYS A 263 -8.57 6.65 -5.14
N LEU A 264 -9.71 6.85 -4.47
CA LEU A 264 -10.79 5.85 -4.35
C LEU A 264 -12.15 6.56 -4.21
N PRO A 265 -13.28 5.87 -4.41
CA PRO A 265 -14.60 6.41 -4.13
C PRO A 265 -14.73 6.88 -2.67
N GLU A 266 -15.41 8.01 -2.43
CA GLU A 266 -15.57 8.56 -1.07
C GLU A 266 -16.22 7.55 -0.10
N SER A 267 -17.16 6.74 -0.59
CA SER A 267 -17.79 5.67 0.18
C SER A 267 -16.79 4.63 0.70
N SER A 268 -15.74 4.35 -0.08
CA SER A 268 -14.68 3.40 0.29
C SER A 268 -13.78 3.96 1.38
N ILE A 269 -13.56 5.28 1.40
CA ILE A 269 -12.77 5.94 2.46
C ILE A 269 -13.41 5.72 3.83
N ARG A 270 -14.74 5.80 3.91
CA ARG A 270 -15.52 5.50 5.13
C ARG A 270 -15.46 4.04 5.56
N GLN A 271 -14.89 3.15 4.74
CA GLN A 271 -14.74 1.73 5.00
C GLN A 271 -13.29 1.33 5.32
N LEU A 272 -12.33 2.26 5.38
CA LEU A 272 -10.92 1.94 5.62
C LEU A 272 -10.69 1.18 6.93
N THR A 273 -11.36 1.54 8.02
CA THR A 273 -11.28 0.78 9.28
C THR A 273 -11.79 -0.65 9.12
N ASN A 274 -12.90 -0.84 8.40
CA ASN A 274 -13.43 -2.16 8.14
C ASN A 274 -12.49 -2.99 7.26
N LEU A 275 -11.90 -2.41 6.21
CA LEU A 275 -10.92 -3.08 5.35
C LEU A 275 -9.69 -3.54 6.12
N SER A 276 -9.11 -2.64 6.92
CA SER A 276 -7.93 -2.94 7.73
C SER A 276 -8.18 -4.15 8.64
N HIS A 277 -9.30 -4.15 9.35
CA HIS A 277 -9.68 -5.28 10.21
C HIS A 277 -10.00 -6.54 9.41
N TYR A 278 -10.73 -6.44 8.30
CA TYR A 278 -11.06 -7.58 7.45
C TYR A 278 -9.81 -8.31 6.97
N VAL A 279 -8.81 -7.58 6.47
CA VAL A 279 -7.55 -8.17 6.01
C VAL A 279 -6.78 -8.78 7.19
N SER A 280 -6.73 -8.11 8.34
CA SER A 280 -6.13 -8.68 9.55
C SER A 280 -6.81 -9.97 10.01
N ASP A 281 -8.14 -10.02 10.00
CA ASP A 281 -8.93 -11.17 10.40
C ASP A 281 -8.70 -12.36 9.45
N VAL A 282 -8.70 -12.12 8.13
CA VAL A 282 -8.41 -13.15 7.12
C VAL A 282 -6.94 -13.60 7.19
N ALA A 283 -6.01 -12.70 7.52
CA ALA A 283 -4.60 -13.03 7.71
C ALA A 283 -4.31 -13.71 9.05
N ASN A 284 -5.31 -13.79 9.94
CA ASN A 284 -5.15 -14.22 11.33
C ASN A 284 -4.04 -13.43 12.07
N ILE A 285 -3.94 -12.13 11.80
CA ILE A 285 -3.01 -11.20 12.44
C ILE A 285 -3.78 -10.27 13.36
N LEU A 286 -3.31 -10.12 14.60
CA LEU A 286 -3.94 -9.19 15.55
C LEU A 286 -3.87 -7.74 15.01
N PRO A 287 -5.00 -7.02 14.87
CA PRO A 287 -4.99 -5.64 14.43
C PRO A 287 -4.17 -4.73 15.37
N LEU A 288 -3.37 -3.83 14.77
CA LEU A 288 -2.59 -2.86 15.53
C LEU A 288 -3.49 -1.71 16.01
N ASN A 289 -3.72 -1.64 17.32
CA ASN A 289 -4.59 -0.62 17.91
C ASN A 289 -4.13 0.82 17.65
N VAL A 290 -2.84 1.06 17.42
CA VAL A 290 -2.26 2.38 17.19
C VAL A 290 -2.04 2.71 15.70
N ARG A 291 -2.56 1.89 14.78
CA ARG A 291 -2.41 2.14 13.34
C ARG A 291 -3.02 3.49 12.97
N PRO A 292 -2.32 4.34 12.18
CA PRO A 292 -2.86 5.62 11.74
C PRO A 292 -4.23 5.45 11.08
N PHE A 293 -5.13 6.42 11.30
CA PHE A 293 -6.53 6.44 10.84
C PHE A 293 -7.43 5.33 11.41
N VAL A 294 -7.04 4.07 11.31
CA VAL A 294 -7.97 2.94 11.52
C VAL A 294 -7.83 2.25 12.88
N GLY A 295 -6.71 2.48 13.57
CA GLY A 295 -6.46 1.89 14.87
C GLY A 295 -7.51 2.33 15.91
N ARG A 296 -7.88 1.41 16.80
CA ARG A 296 -8.81 1.65 17.91
C ARG A 296 -8.36 2.77 18.88
N SER A 297 -7.06 3.09 18.88
CA SER A 297 -6.43 4.15 19.66
C SER A 297 -6.14 5.42 18.85
N ALA A 298 -6.35 5.42 17.53
CA ALA A 298 -6.02 6.57 16.67
C ALA A 298 -6.80 7.85 17.04
N PHE A 299 -8.02 7.68 17.56
CA PHE A 299 -8.89 8.76 18.05
C PHE A 299 -9.30 8.54 19.52
N ALA A 300 -8.39 7.95 20.32
CA ALA A 300 -8.62 7.70 21.74
C ALA A 300 -8.02 8.81 22.61
N HIS A 301 -8.83 9.37 23.51
CA HIS A 301 -8.45 10.44 24.41
C HIS A 301 -8.52 9.99 25.86
N LYS A 302 -7.37 9.97 26.54
CA LYS A 302 -7.24 9.51 27.93
C LYS A 302 -7.12 10.66 28.93
N GLY A 303 -6.30 11.67 28.65
CA GLY A 303 -6.00 12.75 29.59
C GLY A 303 -7.19 13.70 29.80
N GLY A 304 -7.45 14.08 31.06
CA GLY A 304 -8.57 14.96 31.39
C GLY A 304 -8.59 16.31 30.67
N VAL A 305 -7.41 16.89 30.40
CA VAL A 305 -7.30 18.13 29.61
C VAL A 305 -7.74 17.92 28.17
N HIS A 306 -7.32 16.82 27.54
CA HIS A 306 -7.70 16.49 26.16
C HIS A 306 -9.21 16.26 26.07
N VAL A 307 -9.80 15.53 27.03
CA VAL A 307 -11.23 15.21 27.02
C VAL A 307 -12.11 16.45 27.23
N SER A 308 -11.66 17.39 28.07
CA SER A 308 -12.32 18.68 28.23
C SER A 308 -12.29 19.50 26.93
N ALA A 309 -11.16 19.50 26.22
CA ALA A 309 -11.01 20.22 24.97
C ALA A 309 -11.83 19.63 23.82
N ILE A 310 -11.79 18.31 23.60
CA ILE A 310 -12.59 17.67 22.53
C ILE A 310 -14.09 17.79 22.78
N SER A 311 -14.53 17.82 24.05
CA SER A 311 -15.93 18.03 24.40
C SER A 311 -16.43 19.42 24.00
N LYS A 312 -15.53 20.40 23.86
CA LYS A 312 -15.84 21.74 23.38
C LYS A 312 -15.65 21.86 21.87
N ASN A 313 -14.52 21.36 21.36
CA ASN A 313 -14.18 21.35 19.95
C ASN A 313 -13.22 20.19 19.62
N PRO A 314 -13.69 19.12 18.95
CA PRO A 314 -12.87 17.96 18.59
C PRO A 314 -11.62 18.29 17.76
N VAL A 315 -11.68 19.32 16.90
CA VAL A 315 -10.56 19.73 16.03
C VAL A 315 -9.31 20.12 16.81
N ALA A 316 -9.44 20.47 18.10
CA ALA A 316 -8.31 20.79 18.96
C ALA A 316 -7.33 19.63 19.15
N TYR A 317 -7.79 18.38 19.04
CA TYR A 317 -6.96 17.18 19.24
C TYR A 317 -7.16 16.10 18.16
N GLU A 318 -8.02 16.35 17.17
CA GLU A 318 -8.29 15.42 16.08
C GLU A 318 -7.97 16.05 14.73
N HIS A 319 -7.05 15.43 14.00
CA HIS A 319 -6.64 15.93 12.69
C HIS A 319 -7.73 15.75 11.62
N ILE A 320 -8.69 14.86 11.82
CA ILE A 320 -9.88 14.65 10.98
C ILE A 320 -11.05 14.18 11.85
N LYS A 321 -12.28 14.25 11.32
CA LYS A 321 -13.42 13.54 11.92
C LYS A 321 -13.23 12.02 11.73
N PRO A 322 -13.29 11.20 12.79
CA PRO A 322 -12.99 9.77 12.70
C PRO A 322 -13.98 8.98 11.82
N GLU A 323 -15.22 9.45 11.70
CA GLU A 323 -16.26 8.81 10.88
C GLU A 323 -15.95 8.88 9.37
N LEU A 324 -15.04 9.76 8.95
CA LEU A 324 -14.59 9.85 7.56
C LEU A 324 -13.82 8.61 7.12
N VAL A 325 -13.18 7.90 8.06
CA VAL A 325 -12.41 6.67 7.79
C VAL A 325 -13.08 5.41 8.33
N GLY A 326 -14.31 5.52 8.82
CA GLY A 326 -15.04 4.41 9.46
C GLY A 326 -14.61 4.13 10.89
N ASN A 327 -13.94 5.08 11.55
CA ASN A 327 -13.55 4.99 12.94
C ASN A 327 -14.48 5.86 13.83
N LYS A 328 -14.23 5.89 15.14
CA LYS A 328 -14.99 6.72 16.09
C LYS A 328 -14.11 7.31 17.18
N GLN A 329 -14.49 8.50 17.67
CA GLN A 329 -13.87 9.10 18.84
C GLN A 329 -14.12 8.21 20.08
N ARG A 330 -13.08 7.98 20.88
CA ARG A 330 -13.18 7.18 22.11
C ARG A 330 -12.59 7.92 23.30
N VAL A 331 -13.37 8.08 24.36
CA VAL A 331 -12.87 8.59 25.64
C VAL A 331 -12.56 7.43 26.58
N LEU A 332 -11.36 7.42 27.15
CA LEU A 332 -10.94 6.45 28.15
C LEU A 332 -11.07 7.05 29.55
N VAL A 333 -11.36 6.19 30.52
CA VAL A 333 -11.41 6.52 31.94
C VAL A 333 -10.29 5.74 32.62
N SER A 334 -9.41 6.45 33.34
CA SER A 334 -8.30 5.89 34.13
C SER A 334 -7.94 6.81 35.28
N ASP A 335 -6.88 6.51 36.03
CA ASP A 335 -6.18 7.39 36.97
C ASP A 335 -5.95 8.85 36.50
N LEU A 336 -5.78 9.06 35.19
CA LEU A 336 -5.60 10.38 34.55
C LEU A 336 -6.93 11.06 34.18
N ALA A 337 -8.08 10.44 34.48
CA ALA A 337 -9.40 10.97 34.18
C ALA A 337 -9.71 12.22 35.00
N GLY A 338 -10.31 13.20 34.33
CA GLY A 338 -10.98 14.33 34.97
C GLY A 338 -12.49 14.12 35.04
N LYS A 339 -13.18 15.10 35.62
CA LYS A 339 -14.65 15.18 35.64
C LYS A 339 -15.24 14.98 34.24
N SER A 340 -14.68 15.66 33.23
CA SER A 340 -15.15 15.59 31.85
C SER A 340 -15.12 14.18 31.24
N ASN A 341 -14.18 13.32 31.66
CA ASN A 341 -14.13 11.93 31.21
C ASN A 341 -15.33 11.13 31.73
N ILE A 342 -15.68 11.32 33.00
CA ILE A 342 -16.79 10.60 33.64
C ILE A 342 -18.11 11.06 33.03
N GLU A 343 -18.31 12.37 32.87
CA GLU A 343 -19.52 12.91 32.22
C GLU A 343 -19.64 12.46 30.77
N TYR A 344 -18.54 12.49 30.01
CA TYR A 344 -18.54 11.98 28.64
C TYR A 344 -18.94 10.50 28.60
N LYS A 345 -18.29 9.67 29.41
CA LYS A 345 -18.53 8.23 29.43
C LYS A 345 -19.95 7.89 29.90
N ALA A 346 -20.46 8.61 30.90
CA ALA A 346 -21.83 8.43 31.36
C ALA A 346 -22.84 8.78 30.27
N ARG A 347 -22.66 9.89 29.55
CA ARG A 347 -23.49 10.23 28.38
C ARG A 347 -23.42 9.18 27.29
N GLU A 348 -22.23 8.68 26.97
CA GLU A 348 -22.04 7.59 25.99
C GLU A 348 -22.79 6.31 26.40
N LEU A 349 -22.90 6.04 27.70
CA LEU A 349 -23.61 4.88 28.26
C LEU A 349 -25.10 5.14 28.56
N GLY A 350 -25.61 6.35 28.32
CA GLY A 350 -26.98 6.73 28.66
C GLY A 350 -27.26 6.87 30.17
N ILE A 351 -26.23 7.11 30.97
CA ILE A 351 -26.33 7.28 32.42
C ILE A 351 -26.43 8.78 32.75
N ASP A 352 -27.50 9.19 33.41
CA ASP A 352 -27.64 10.55 33.96
C ASP A 352 -26.94 10.64 35.31
N LEU A 353 -25.91 11.48 35.40
CA LEU A 353 -25.17 11.73 36.65
C LEU A 353 -25.82 12.85 37.49
N GLY A 354 -26.89 13.47 37.01
CA GLY A 354 -27.48 14.66 37.59
C GLY A 354 -26.64 15.92 37.33
N LYS A 355 -27.15 17.06 37.78
CA LYS A 355 -26.48 18.37 37.64
C LYS A 355 -25.44 18.65 38.73
N ASP A 356 -25.36 17.79 39.76
CA ASP A 356 -24.45 17.98 40.88
C ASP A 356 -23.09 17.31 40.61
N ASP A 357 -22.03 18.11 40.71
CA ASP A 357 -20.64 17.72 40.50
C ASP A 357 -20.11 16.70 41.52
N THR A 358 -20.81 16.53 42.65
CA THR A 358 -20.39 15.65 43.75
C THR A 358 -20.20 14.20 43.30
N VAL A 359 -21.13 13.68 42.49
CA VAL A 359 -21.08 12.28 42.00
C VAL A 359 -19.88 12.07 41.08
N SER A 360 -19.71 12.95 40.09
CA SER A 360 -18.58 12.91 39.16
C SER A 360 -17.23 13.03 39.88
N LYS A 361 -17.11 13.93 40.86
CA LYS A 361 -15.88 14.10 41.66
C LYS A 361 -15.57 12.87 42.52
N ARG A 362 -16.59 12.26 43.13
CA ARG A 362 -16.42 11.04 43.93
C ARG A 362 -15.95 9.87 43.05
N ILE A 363 -16.54 9.69 41.87
CA ILE A 363 -16.12 8.67 40.91
C ILE A 363 -14.66 8.88 40.50
N VAL A 364 -14.26 10.11 40.17
CA VAL A 364 -12.85 10.43 39.85
C VAL A 364 -11.92 10.10 41.02
N GLN A 365 -12.31 10.40 42.27
CA GLN A 365 -11.50 10.08 43.45
C GLN A 365 -11.33 8.57 43.65
N GLU A 366 -12.38 7.78 43.48
CA GLU A 366 -12.28 6.32 43.61
C GLU A 366 -11.43 5.71 42.51
N ILE A 367 -11.58 6.15 41.25
CA ILE A 367 -10.75 5.67 40.13
C ILE A 367 -9.27 5.99 40.34
N LYS A 368 -8.94 7.11 40.99
CA LYS A 368 -7.54 7.47 41.31
C LYS A 368 -6.91 6.65 42.43
N LYS A 369 -7.70 5.89 43.18
CA LYS A 369 -7.23 5.01 44.27
C LYS A 369 -7.05 3.55 43.82
N MET A 370 -7.62 3.17 42.68
CA MET A 370 -7.44 1.87 42.02
C MET A 370 -6.19 1.89 41.16
#